data_AF-A0A3P8VCJ2-F1
#
_entry.id   AF-A0A3P8VCJ2-F1
#
_cell.length_a   1.000
_cell.length_b   1.000
_cell.length_c   1.000
_cell.angle_alpha   90.00
_cell.angle_beta   90.00
_cell.angle_gamma   90.00
#
_symmetry.space_group_name_H-M   'P 1'
#
loop_
_entity.id
_entity.type
_entity.pdbx_description
1 polymer ?
#
loop_
_entity_poly.entity_id
_entity_poly.type
_entity_poly.pdbx_seq_one_letter_code
_entity_poly.pdbx_strand_id
1 'polypeptide(L)' 'NLTNVLVHFRDNGPEGMEVDGIIESNWNEIVDSFDDMNLSESLLRGIYAYGFEKPSAIQQRAIIPCIKGKQTVI' A
#
# COMPACT_ATOMS: atom_id res chain seq x y z
N ASN A 1 -14.02 20.40 -2.74
CA ASN A 1 -13.07 19.87 -3.74
C ASN A 1 -12.37 18.66 -3.16
N LEU A 2 -13.00 17.50 -3.26
CA LEU A 2 -12.39 16.22 -2.95
C LEU A 2 -11.97 15.63 -4.30
N THR A 3 -10.72 15.83 -4.68
CA THR A 3 -10.13 15.16 -5.85
C THR A 3 -9.98 13.69 -5.48
N ASN A 4 -11.03 12.91 -5.67
CA ASN A 4 -10.94 11.45 -5.64
C ASN A 4 -10.03 11.06 -6.80
N VAL A 5 -8.82 10.61 -6.49
CA VAL A 5 -7.88 10.13 -7.51
C VAL A 5 -8.31 8.71 -7.87
N LEU A 6 -8.95 8.56 -9.04
CA LEU A 6 -9.28 7.27 -9.62
C LEU A 6 -7.98 6.63 -10.11
N VAL A 7 -7.56 5.52 -9.51
CA VAL A 7 -6.35 4.81 -9.93
C VAL A 7 -6.72 3.39 -10.32
N HIS A 8 -6.42 3.06 -11.58
CA HIS A 8 -6.44 1.68 -12.08
C HIS A 8 -5.08 1.04 -11.79
N PHE A 9 -5.07 -0.09 -11.09
CA PHE A 9 -3.85 -0.85 -10.82
C PHE A 9 -3.79 -2.05 -11.74
N ARG A 10 -2.71 -2.14 -12.51
CA ARG A 10 -2.17 -3.42 -12.97
C ARG A 10 -0.93 -3.68 -12.14
N ASP A 11 -1.12 -4.17 -10.91
CA ASP A 11 0.00 -4.61 -10.10
C ASP A 11 0.35 -6.06 -10.47
N ASN A 12 1.62 -6.28 -10.83
CA ASN A 12 2.22 -7.62 -10.91
C ASN A 12 2.53 -8.12 -9.47
N GLY A 13 1.50 -8.13 -8.61
CA GLY A 13 1.61 -8.66 -7.25
C GLY A 13 1.87 -10.17 -7.26
N PRO A 14 2.19 -10.78 -6.10
CA PRO A 14 2.33 -12.23 -6.01
C PRO A 14 1.08 -12.92 -6.57
N GLU A 15 1.31 -14.02 -7.28
CA GLU A 15 0.29 -14.78 -8.01
C GLU A 15 -0.91 -15.09 -7.09
N GLY A 16 -2.10 -14.57 -7.42
CA GLY A 16 -3.31 -14.67 -6.60
C GLY A 16 -3.72 -13.41 -5.81
N MET A 17 -2.92 -12.33 -5.83
CA MET A 17 -3.32 -10.99 -5.36
C MET A 17 -3.56 -9.98 -6.50
N GLU A 18 -3.87 -10.48 -7.69
CA GLU A 18 -4.32 -9.62 -8.79
C GLU A 18 -5.71 -9.05 -8.47
N VAL A 19 -5.72 -7.81 -7.98
CA VAL A 19 -6.94 -7.06 -7.76
C VAL A 19 -7.13 -6.08 -8.93
N ASP A 20 -7.87 -6.51 -9.95
CA ASP A 20 -8.35 -5.59 -10.98
C ASP A 20 -9.52 -4.80 -10.36
N GLY A 21 -9.21 -3.58 -9.90
CA GLY A 21 -10.12 -2.80 -9.08
C GLY A 21 -9.80 -1.32 -9.08
N ILE A 22 -10.84 -0.52 -8.87
CA ILE A 22 -10.74 0.91 -8.67
C ILE A 22 -10.69 1.17 -7.17
N ILE A 23 -9.59 1.76 -6.68
CA ILE A 23 -9.49 2.22 -5.29
C ILE A 23 -9.70 3.72 -5.29
N GLU A 24 -10.75 4.18 -4.59
CA GLU A 24 -10.93 5.59 -4.28
C GLU A 24 -10.28 5.88 -2.92
N SER A 25 -9.34 6.83 -2.89
CA SER A 25 -8.71 7.28 -1.65
C SER A 25 -8.63 8.79 -1.61
N ASN A 26 -8.82 9.35 -0.41
CA ASN A 26 -8.53 10.77 -0.12
C ASN A 26 -7.06 10.99 0.26
N TRP A 27 -6.25 9.93 0.21
CA TRP A 27 -4.81 9.95 0.48
C TRP A 27 -4.04 9.96 -0.84
N ASN A 28 -3.23 11.01 -1.03
CA ASN A 28 -2.53 11.27 -2.29
C ASN A 28 -1.10 10.71 -2.33
N GLU A 29 -0.56 10.30 -1.18
CA GLU A 29 0.79 9.73 -1.08
C GLU A 29 0.73 8.24 -1.40
N ILE A 30 1.48 7.82 -2.39
CA ILE A 30 1.62 6.42 -2.82
C ILE A 30 3.10 6.08 -2.62
N VAL A 31 3.37 5.00 -1.89
CA VAL A 31 4.74 4.55 -1.61
C VAL A 31 4.91 3.15 -2.19
N ASP A 32 5.84 2.98 -3.13
CA ASP A 32 6.05 1.76 -3.93
C ASP A 32 7.09 0.77 -3.37
N SER A 33 7.77 1.15 -2.27
CA SER A 33 8.68 0.29 -1.51
C SER A 33 8.31 0.24 -0.03
N PHE A 34 8.47 -0.92 0.61
CA PHE A 34 8.32 -1.03 2.07
C PHE A 34 9.40 -0.23 2.82
N ASP A 35 10.59 -0.07 2.25
CA ASP A 35 11.70 0.68 2.85
C ASP A 35 11.34 2.15 3.06
N ASP A 36 10.56 2.73 2.14
CA ASP A 36 10.13 4.13 2.18
C ASP A 36 8.91 4.37 3.10
N MET A 37 8.37 3.30 3.71
CA MET A 37 7.21 3.40 4.60
C MET A 37 7.58 3.69 6.06
N ASN A 38 8.87 3.87 6.36
CA ASN A 38 9.37 4.16 7.71
C ASN A 38 8.93 3.11 8.76
N LEU A 39 8.92 1.83 8.34
CA LEU A 39 8.63 0.67 9.17
C LEU A 39 9.83 0.30 10.04
N SER A 40 9.61 -0.43 11.15
CA SER A 40 10.73 -0.97 11.93
C SER A 40 11.50 -2.02 11.14
N GLU A 41 12.82 -2.09 11.33
CA GLU A 41 13.67 -3.09 10.64
C GLU A 41 13.22 -4.53 10.89
N SER A 42 12.71 -4.83 12.08
CA SER A 42 12.19 -6.16 12.42
C SER A 42 10.96 -6.53 11.58
N LEU A 43 10.09 -5.57 11.30
CA LEU A 43 8.90 -5.76 10.47
C LEU A 43 9.27 -5.88 9.00
N LEU A 44 10.17 -5.03 8.50
CA LEU A 44 10.70 -5.12 7.13
C LEU A 44 11.29 -6.49 6.84
N ARG A 45 12.14 -6.99 7.75
CA ARG A 45 12.69 -8.35 7.63
C ARG A 45 11.61 -9.43 7.61
N GLY A 46 10.55 -9.29 8.42
CA GLY A 46 9.43 -10.22 8.42
C GLY A 46 8.65 -10.21 7.10
N ILE A 47 8.40 -9.03 6.52
CA ILE A 47 7.71 -8.84 5.23
C ILE A 47 8.49 -9.55 4.12
N TYR A 48 9.79 -9.28 4.01
CA TYR A 48 10.64 -9.90 2.99
C TYR A 48 10.83 -11.41 3.22
N ALA A 49 10.97 -11.86 4.47
CA ALA A 49 11.07 -13.28 4.79
C ALA A 49 9.80 -14.07 4.46
N TYR A 50 8.64 -13.40 4.49
CA TYR A 50 7.37 -13.98 4.06
C TYR A 50 7.22 -14.05 2.53
N GLY A 51 8.09 -13.37 1.77
CA GLY A 51 8.10 -13.37 0.31
C GLY A 51 7.39 -12.16 -0.33
N PHE A 52 7.04 -11.13 0.46
CA PHE A 52 6.58 -9.87 -0.12
C PHE A 52 7.77 -9.02 -0.58
N GLU A 53 7.89 -8.82 -1.89
CA GLU A 53 8.94 -7.98 -2.46
C GLU A 53 8.50 -6.51 -2.56
N LYS A 54 7.22 -6.27 -2.83
CA LYS A 54 6.64 -4.94 -3.01
C LYS A 54 5.26 -4.83 -2.37
N PRO A 55 4.88 -3.65 -1.89
CA PRO A 55 3.52 -3.38 -1.41
C PRO A 55 2.49 -3.50 -2.53
N SER A 56 1.34 -4.12 -2.25
CA SER A 56 0.17 -4.09 -3.15
C SER A 56 -0.47 -2.71 -3.22
N ALA A 57 -1.23 -2.42 -4.26
CA ALA A 57 -1.95 -1.14 -4.46
C ALA A 57 -2.68 -0.59 -3.21
N ILE A 58 -3.29 -1.48 -2.42
CA ILE A 58 -3.95 -1.14 -1.16
C ILE A 58 -2.90 -0.77 -0.10
N GLN A 59 -1.85 -1.58 0.05
CA GLN A 59 -0.77 -1.37 1.00
C GLN A 59 0.00 -0.07 0.75
N GLN A 60 0.25 0.26 -0.52
CA GLN A 60 0.95 1.50 -0.94
C GLN A 60 0.25 2.78 -0.44
N ARG A 61 -1.06 2.72 -0.18
CA ARG A 61 -1.86 3.85 0.31
C ARG A 61 -2.26 3.75 1.77
N ALA A 62 -2.47 2.53 2.28
CA ALA A 62 -3.02 2.34 3.62
C ALA A 62 -1.95 2.32 4.72
N ILE A 63 -0.73 1.85 4.42
CA ILE A 63 0.28 1.63 5.46
C ILE A 63 0.71 2.94 6.13
N ILE A 64 1.03 3.98 5.36
CA ILE A 64 1.44 5.28 5.90
C ILE A 64 0.34 5.95 6.76
N PRO A 65 -0.92 6.06 6.30
CA PRO A 65 -2.03 6.54 7.12
C PRO A 65 -2.25 5.74 8.41
N CYS A 66 -2.18 4.41 8.33
CA CYS A 66 -2.31 3.53 9.49
C CYS A 66 -1.22 3.80 10.54
N ILE A 67 0.05 3.93 10.12
CA ILE A 67 1.17 4.25 11.02
C ILE A 67 1.01 5.65 11.63
N LYS A 68 0.51 6.62 10.84
CA LYS A 68 0.26 8.00 11.27
C LYS A 68 -0.97 8.13 12.19
N GLY A 69 -1.63 7.02 12.57
CA GLY A 69 -2.81 7.01 13.43
C GLY A 69 -4.05 7.64 12.80
N LYS A 70 -4.08 7.80 11.48
CA LYS A 70 -5.27 8.27 10.76
C LYS A 70 -6.22 7.10 10.58
N GLN A 71 -7.48 7.33 10.92
CA GLN A 71 -8.54 6.35 10.77
C GLN A 71 -8.64 5.96 9.29
N THR A 72 -8.14 4.79 8.95
CA THR A 72 -8.08 4.28 7.59
C THR A 72 -9.29 3.39 7.39
N VAL A 73 -10.21 3.81 6.53
CA VAL A 73 -11.32 2.98 6.03
C VAL A 73 -10.92 2.62 4.59
N ILE A 74 -10.67 1.33 4.38
CA ILE A 74 -10.34 0.71 3.09
C ILE A 74 -11.56 -0.04 2.57
#